data_AF-A0A0C1NRI8-F1
#
_entry.id   AF-A0A0C1NRI8-F1
#
_cell.length_a   1.000
_cell.length_b   1.000
_cell.length_c   1.000
_cell.angle_alpha   90.00
_cell.angle_beta   90.00
_cell.angle_gamma   90.00
#
_symmetry.space_group_name_H-M   'P 1'
#
loop_
_entity.id
_entity.type
_entity.pdbx_description
1 polymer ?
#
loop_
_entity_poly.entity_id
_entity_poly.type
_entity_poly.pdbx_seq_one_letter_code
_entity_poly.pdbx_strand_id
1 'polypeptide(L)'
;IMYGGILMSFLGVCFGIFLAVARLAYGARWAADGIFTLFAVLFVFVGMQFFALGVIGEYIGRIYVEARKRPEYVIEKVHTNNQREILI
;
A
#
# COMPACT_ATOMS: atom_id res chain seq x y z
N ILE A 1 -1.35 2.96 3.53
CA ILE A 1 -0.33 1.90 3.27
C ILE A 1 -0.31 1.54 1.79
N MET A 2 -1.45 1.27 1.16
CA MET A 2 -1.59 1.02 -0.28
C MET A 2 -0.94 2.09 -1.17
N TYR A 3 -1.23 3.38 -0.95
CA TYR A 3 -0.64 4.47 -1.75
C TYR A 3 0.89 4.52 -1.68
N GLY A 4 1.48 4.15 -0.53
CA GLY A 4 2.93 4.07 -0.37
C GLY A 4 3.54 2.88 -1.13
N GLY A 5 2.87 1.73 -1.10
CA GLY A 5 3.29 0.55 -1.88
C GLY A 5 3.21 0.77 -3.40
N ILE A 6 2.17 1.44 -3.88
CA ILE A 6 2.01 1.80 -5.30
C ILE A 6 3.11 2.77 -5.73
N LEU A 7 3.36 3.82 -4.93
CA LEU A 7 4.42 4.80 -5.23
C LEU A 7 5.80 4.14 -5.28
N MET A 8 6.12 3.28 -4.32
CA MET A 8 7.40 2.55 -4.29
C MET A 8 7.54 1.56 -5.45
N SER A 9 6.47 0.86 -5.83
CA SER A 9 6.47 -0.02 -7.00
C SER A 9 6.70 0.76 -8.29
N PHE A 10 6.06 1.92 -8.44
CA PHE A 10 6.22 2.78 -9.61
C PHE A 10 7.66 3.30 -9.74
N LEU A 11 8.24 3.78 -8.64
CA LEU A 11 9.63 4.24 -8.60
C LEU A 11 10.62 3.11 -8.94
N GLY A 12 10.41 1.90 -8.41
CA GLY A 12 11.26 0.73 -8.70
C GLY A 12 11.24 0.34 -10.18
N VAL A 13 10.06 0.34 -10.81
CA VAL A 13 9.91 0.05 -12.25
C VAL A 13 10.55 1.16 -13.10
N CYS A 14 10.30 2.43 -12.80
CA CYS A 14 10.92 3.55 -13.50
C CYS A 14 12.46 3.48 -13.43
N PHE A 15 13.00 3.17 -12.26
CA PHE A 15 14.45 3.06 -12.07
C PHE A 15 15.04 1.85 -12.82
N GLY A 16 14.34 0.71 -12.81
CA GLY A 16 14.74 -0.47 -13.60
C GLY A 16 14.74 -0.19 -15.11
N ILE A 17 13.73 0.52 -15.63
CA ILE A 17 13.67 0.95 -17.04
C ILE A 17 14.81 1.92 -17.35
N PHE A 18 15.06 2.89 -16.47
CA PHE A 18 16.17 3.84 -16.64
C PHE A 18 17.52 3.10 -16.76
N LEU A 19 17.79 2.13 -15.88
CA LEU A 19 18.98 1.28 -15.92
C LEU A 19 19.07 0.46 -17.23
N ALA A 20 17.95 -0.07 -17.71
CA ALA A 20 17.90 -0.83 -18.96
C ALA A 20 18.18 0.06 -20.18
N VAL A 21 17.61 1.27 -20.24
CA VAL A 21 17.87 2.24 -21.31
C VAL A 21 19.31 2.75 -21.26
N ALA A 22 19.83 3.06 -20.07
CA ALA A 22 21.22 3.48 -19.90
C ALA A 22 22.20 2.41 -20.38
N ARG A 23 21.91 1.11 -20.15
CA ARG A 23 22.70 0.01 -20.71
C ARG A 23 22.71 0.00 -22.24
N LEU A 24 21.55 0.23 -22.87
CA LEU A 24 21.44 0.23 -24.34
C LEU A 24 22.15 1.45 -24.96
N ALA A 25 22.09 2.61 -24.32
CA ALA A 25 22.68 3.85 -24.82
C ALA A 25 24.21 3.92 -24.63
N TYR A 26 24.74 3.49 -23.48
CA TYR A 26 26.17 3.61 -23.14
C TYR A 26 26.98 2.31 -23.37
N GLY A 27 26.33 1.21 -23.75
CA GLY A 27 26.97 -0.06 -24.10
C GLY A 27 27.44 -0.90 -22.90
N ALA A 28 27.81 -2.16 -23.18
CA ALA A 28 28.09 -3.18 -22.17
C ALA A 28 29.29 -2.87 -21.25
N ARG A 29 30.27 -2.11 -21.74
CA ARG A 29 31.47 -1.71 -20.95
C ARG A 29 31.12 -0.77 -19.79
N TRP A 30 30.10 0.06 -19.95
CA TRP A 30 29.57 0.92 -18.89
C TRP A 30 28.71 0.12 -17.91
N ALA A 31 28.12 -0.99 -18.37
CA ALA A 31 27.24 -1.85 -17.61
C ALA A 31 27.96 -2.90 -16.74
N ALA A 32 29.25 -2.68 -16.41
CA ALA A 32 30.06 -3.50 -15.51
C ALA A 32 29.83 -5.01 -15.72
N ASP A 33 29.96 -5.45 -16.98
CA ASP A 33 29.80 -6.86 -17.40
C ASP A 33 28.52 -7.56 -16.93
N GLY A 34 27.40 -6.84 -16.82
CA GLY A 34 26.09 -7.43 -16.54
C GLY A 34 25.54 -7.19 -15.14
N ILE A 35 26.30 -6.56 -14.25
CA ILE A 35 25.84 -6.19 -12.90
C ILE A 35 24.63 -5.25 -12.96
N PHE A 36 24.63 -4.27 -13.87
CA PHE A 36 23.52 -3.32 -14.00
C PHE A 36 22.23 -3.96 -14.54
N THR A 37 22.32 -5.03 -15.35
CA THR A 37 21.12 -5.82 -15.73
C THR A 37 20.53 -6.54 -14.53
N LEU A 38 21.38 -7.07 -13.66
CA LEU A 38 20.96 -7.75 -12.44
C LEU A 38 20.23 -6.77 -11.52
N PHE A 39 20.76 -5.55 -11.36
CA PHE A 39 20.09 -4.48 -10.63
C PHE A 39 18.76 -4.06 -11.29
N ALA A 40 18.70 -3.93 -12.61
CA ALA A 40 17.45 -3.58 -13.29
C ALA A 40 16.33 -4.60 -12.99
N VAL A 41 16.64 -5.90 -13.08
CA VAL A 41 15.70 -6.97 -12.73
C VAL A 41 15.35 -6.94 -11.24
N LEU A 42 16.35 -6.73 -10.37
CA LEU A 42 16.16 -6.65 -8.92
C LEU A 42 15.23 -5.50 -8.54
N PHE A 43 15.39 -4.31 -9.11
CA PHE A 43 14.54 -3.16 -8.82
C PHE A 43 13.09 -3.36 -9.28
N VAL A 44 12.89 -4.02 -10.43
CA VAL A 44 11.54 -4.42 -10.87
C VAL A 44 10.92 -5.41 -9.90
N PHE A 45 11.69 -6.41 -9.45
CA PHE A 45 11.22 -7.43 -8.51
C PHE A 45 10.89 -6.86 -7.14
N VAL A 46 11.74 -5.97 -6.61
CA VAL A 46 11.53 -5.24 -5.36
C VAL A 46 10.30 -4.33 -5.47
N GLY A 47 10.10 -3.66 -6.60
CA GLY A 47 8.90 -2.87 -6.86
C GLY A 47 7.62 -3.71 -6.75
N MET A 48 7.61 -4.89 -7.39
CA MET A 48 6.50 -5.84 -7.32
C MET A 48 6.25 -6.34 -5.88
N GLN A 49 7.30 -6.59 -5.10
CA GLN A 49 7.17 -6.96 -3.68
C GLN A 49 6.55 -5.85 -2.84
N PHE A 50 6.95 -4.59 -3.04
CA PHE A 50 6.34 -3.46 -2.34
C PHE A 50 4.86 -3.26 -2.70
N PHE A 51 4.49 -3.53 -3.95
CA PHE A 51 3.09 -3.56 -4.35
C PHE A 51 2.31 -4.63 -3.57
N ALA A 52 2.83 -5.87 -3.53
CA ALA A 52 2.20 -6.96 -2.79
C ALA A 52 2.08 -6.65 -1.28
N LEU A 53 3.12 -6.08 -0.66
CA LEU A 53 3.09 -5.64 0.73
C LEU A 53 2.06 -4.53 0.97
N GLY A 54 1.89 -3.61 0.02
CA GLY A 54 0.88 -2.57 0.08
C GLY A 54 -0.54 -3.12 0.16
N VAL A 55 -0.85 -4.13 -0.67
CA VAL A 55 -2.15 -4.82 -0.68
C VAL A 55 -2.35 -5.63 0.61
N ILE A 56 -1.34 -6.42 1.00
CA ILE A 56 -1.39 -7.23 2.23
C ILE A 56 -1.59 -6.33 3.46
N GLY A 57 -0.90 -5.18 3.54
CA GLY A 57 -1.03 -4.25 4.65
C GLY A 57 -2.44 -3.66 4.79
N GLU A 58 -3.14 -3.42 3.69
CA GLU A 58 -4.54 -2.98 3.71
C GLU A 58 -5.49 -4.09 4.18
N TYR A 59 -5.26 -5.32 3.72
CA TYR A 59 -6.01 -6.49 4.17
C TYR A 59 -5.82 -6.74 5.67
N ILE A 60 -4.58 -6.74 6.15
CA ILE A 60 -4.27 -6.91 7.57
C ILE A 60 -4.87 -5.76 8.39
N GLY A 61 -4.83 -4.53 7.89
CA GLY A 61 -5.47 -3.38 8.53
C GLY A 61 -6.98 -3.60 8.74
N ARG A 62 -7.68 -4.09 7.71
CA ARG A 62 -9.11 -4.46 7.84
C ARG A 62 -9.34 -5.58 8.83
N ILE A 63 -8.55 -6.65 8.76
CA ILE A 63 -8.65 -7.79 9.68
C ILE A 63 -8.42 -7.34 11.13
N TYR A 64 -7.46 -6.44 11.37
CA TYR A 64 -7.17 -5.92 12.70
C TYR A 64 -8.33 -5.11 13.27
N VAL A 65 -8.99 -4.29 12.44
CA VAL A 65 -10.17 -3.52 12.85
C VAL A 65 -11.32 -4.47 13.22
N GLU A 66 -11.56 -5.49 12.39
CA GLU A 66 -12.59 -6.51 12.62
C GLU A 66 -12.31 -7.32 13.90
N ALA A 67 -11.07 -7.77 14.08
CA ALA A 67 -10.65 -8.58 15.23
C ALA A 67 -10.77 -7.82 16.57
N ARG A 68 -10.67 -6.49 16.56
CA ARG A 68 -10.78 -5.69 17.79
C ARG A 68 -12.19 -5.59 18.34
N LYS A 69 -13.24 -6.02 17.62
CA LYS A 69 -14.66 -5.99 18.05
C LYS A 69 -15.03 -4.72 18.81
N ARG A 70 -14.51 -3.56 18.39
CA ARG A 70 -14.85 -2.30 19.05
C ARG A 70 -16.28 -1.96 18.64
N PRO A 71 -17.21 -1.76 19.60
CA PRO A 71 -18.56 -1.36 19.26
C PRO A 71 -18.49 -0.06 18.45
N GLU A 72 -19.11 -0.04 17.26
CA GLU A 72 -19.09 1.13 16.36
C GLU A 72 -19.68 2.38 17.00
N TYR A 73 -20.53 2.20 18.02
CA TYR A 73 -21.19 3.27 18.73
C TYR A 73 -21.36 2.93 20.21
N VAL A 74 -21.18 3.93 21.07
CA VAL A 74 -21.54 3.88 22.49
C VAL A 74 -22.69 4.86 22.67
N ILE A 75 -23.87 4.36 22.99
CA ILE A 75 -25.05 5.19 23.23
C ILE A 75 -24.96 5.75 24.65
N GLU A 76 -24.71 7.04 24.78
CA GLU A 76 -24.54 7.67 26.10
C GLU A 76 -25.89 7.96 26.78
N LYS A 77 -26.90 8.44 26.02
CA LYS A 77 -28.25 8.68 26.54
C LYS A 77 -29.31 8.49 25.47
N VAL A 78 -30.35 7.72 25.81
CA VAL A 78 -31.60 7.64 25.05
C VAL A 78 -32.63 8.54 25.74
N HIS A 79 -33.05 9.63 25.08
CA HIS A 79 -34.17 10.42 25.57
C HIS A 79 -35.47 9.78 25.08
N THR A 80 -36.06 8.91 25.89
CA THR A 80 -37.46 8.50 25.69
C THR A 80 -38.33 9.69 26.06
N ASN A 81 -38.94 10.32 25.04
CA ASN A 81 -39.91 11.37 25.25
C ASN A 81 -41.24 10.74 25.68
N ASN A 82 -41.38 10.43 26.96
CA ASN A 82 -42.65 10.02 27.54
C ASN A 82 -43.48 11.28 27.87
N GLN A 83 -43.94 11.98 26.82
CA GLN A 83 -45.03 12.94 26.95
C GLN A 83 -46.31 12.14 27.20
N ARG A 84 -46.53 11.72 28.45
CA ARG A 84 -47.89 11.60 28.96
C ARG A 84 -48.34 12.99 29.37
N GLU A 85 -48.67 13.80 28.37
CA GLU A 85 -49.53 14.95 28.58
C GLU A 85 -50.92 14.42 29.00
N ILE A 86 -51.21 14.62 30.29
CA ILE A 86 -52.45 15.22 30.82
C ILE A 86 -53.74 14.86 30.06
N LEU A 87 -54.65 14.11 30.70
CA LEU A 87 -56.02 14.60 30.94
C LEU A 87 -56.82 13.66 31.87
N ILE A 88 -57.45 14.31 32.87
CA ILE A 88 -58.57 13.88 33.76
C ILE A 88 -58.21 13.00 34.95
#